data_AF-A0A957YWA1-F1
#
_entry.id   AF-A0A957YWA1-F1
#
_cell.length_a   1.000
_cell.length_b   1.000
_cell.length_c   1.000
_cell.angle_alpha   90.00
_cell.angle_beta   90.00
_cell.angle_gamma   90.00
#
_symmetry.space_group_name_H-M   'P 1'
#
loop_
_entity.id
_entity.type
_entity.pdbx_description
1 polymer ?
#
loop_
_entity_poly.entity_id
_entity_poly.type
_entity_poly.pdbx_seq_one_letter_code
_entity_poly.pdbx_strand_id
1 'polypeptide(L)'
;MMPFTFYRPFGWIMTVSGLILLTLFLLAMSRVPTSTLAVVPTPVARLTPWSTAASDLTGATALTPSQAATVASTPPPSTSTSTSTSTSTNDGADRGAALMTIRGVVIDENGPIAGATVRLHLDPNGTTSATDGSFALVGVAAADLFTVTAWAEGYYINWQRVTAADANKIHMQLHPVYTTDNIDYNWFEEDGVEGSLACGTCHTAYPEWQQDAHSQTATNYRFINMYEGTDINGQQSPLTGYTREGKIAPPDLTKPYYGPGFRLDTPNKTGVCATCHTPMAAKLETTDGCSWSGCHGTTTAQYSELVSEGASPLYLYGDAEEGISCEFCHKIGDVRLNPETLTPYDDAPGILSLVMHRPEAGQDVFYGPIDDVVRPELEHPRDSYLPLQQESAFCAACHHGVLGGVVANMKVAGGVLVYSSYDEWLASPYSDPETGKSCQDCHMASTGAEYFAFPEKGGQVRPHYPVSNHTMPGTNDEAFLRNAVTMTGTATVVGDQLQVNVAITNDKTGHSVPTDSPLRHLLLVVTATDEAGNEL
;
A
#
# COMPACT_ATOMS: atom_id res chain seq x y z
N MET A 1 47.81 -22.90 0.31
CA MET A 1 49.25 -22.57 0.41
C MET A 1 49.61 -21.58 -0.67
N MET A 2 49.71 -20.30 -0.30
CA MET A 2 50.54 -19.21 -0.85
C MET A 2 50.31 -17.99 0.07
N PRO A 3 51.31 -17.11 0.29
CA PRO A 3 51.48 -16.47 1.60
C PRO A 3 50.99 -15.02 1.71
N PHE A 4 50.68 -14.65 2.95
CA PHE A 4 50.40 -13.31 3.45
C PHE A 4 51.68 -12.48 3.62
N THR A 5 51.58 -11.16 3.39
CA THR A 5 52.57 -10.18 3.87
C THR A 5 51.87 -9.01 4.54
N PHE A 6 52.29 -8.71 5.76
CA PHE A 6 51.83 -7.63 6.64
C PHE A 6 52.51 -6.30 6.30
N TYR A 7 51.81 -5.18 6.48
CA TYR A 7 52.41 -3.87 6.74
C TYR A 7 51.59 -3.11 7.80
N ARG A 8 52.28 -2.57 8.81
CA ARG A 8 51.78 -1.70 9.88
C ARG A 8 52.78 -0.55 10.12
N PRO A 9 52.40 0.52 10.85
CA PRO A 9 52.54 1.90 10.37
C PRO A 9 53.65 2.71 11.06
N PHE A 10 53.95 3.89 10.51
CA PHE A 10 54.77 4.93 11.13
C PHE A 10 53.89 6.02 11.75
N GLY A 11 54.12 6.32 13.03
CA GLY A 11 53.62 7.51 13.71
C GLY A 11 54.72 8.56 13.84
N TRP A 12 54.32 9.82 13.98
CA TRP A 12 55.17 10.88 14.54
C TRP A 12 54.35 11.74 15.50
N ILE A 13 54.91 11.91 16.69
CA ILE A 13 54.49 12.78 17.79
C ILE A 13 55.25 14.09 17.64
N MET A 14 54.59 15.25 17.81
CA MET A 14 55.21 16.41 18.46
C MET A 14 54.14 17.27 19.15
N THR A 15 54.20 17.27 20.47
CA THR A 15 53.66 18.26 21.41
C THR A 15 54.48 19.57 21.37
N VAL A 16 53.86 20.72 21.65
CA VAL A 16 54.24 21.73 22.68
C VAL A 16 53.33 22.97 22.59
N SER A 17 52.55 23.16 23.67
CA SER A 17 52.25 24.36 24.47
C SER A 17 52.13 25.79 23.88
N GLY A 18 51.09 26.52 24.35
CA GLY A 18 51.32 27.84 24.98
C GLY A 18 50.42 29.03 24.57
N LEU A 19 49.34 29.24 25.33
CA LEU A 19 48.71 30.49 25.84
C LEU A 19 48.81 31.86 25.10
N ILE A 20 47.61 32.48 24.98
CA ILE A 20 47.21 33.91 25.21
C ILE A 20 47.67 34.98 24.21
N LEU A 21 46.71 35.65 23.54
CA LEU A 21 46.43 37.09 23.77
C LEU A 21 45.10 37.57 23.16
N LEU A 22 44.39 38.35 23.97
CA LEU A 22 43.13 39.06 23.74
C LEU A 22 43.44 40.48 23.21
N THR A 23 42.83 40.91 22.10
CA THR A 23 42.64 42.37 21.81
C THR A 23 41.55 42.63 20.77
N LEU A 24 40.50 43.31 21.25
CA LEU A 24 39.64 44.33 20.63
C LEU A 24 39.85 44.69 19.15
N PHE A 25 38.75 44.67 18.37
CA PHE A 25 38.44 45.73 17.41
C PHE A 25 36.91 45.90 17.30
N LEU A 26 36.47 47.15 17.42
CA LEU A 26 35.09 47.64 17.41
C LEU A 26 35.01 48.75 16.35
N LEU A 27 33.85 48.88 15.69
CA LEU A 27 33.40 49.95 14.75
C LEU A 27 33.96 49.86 13.31
N ALA A 28 33.20 50.01 12.23
CA ALA A 28 31.88 50.61 12.01
C ALA A 28 31.26 50.15 10.67
N MET A 29 30.01 50.57 10.44
CA MET A 29 29.22 50.63 9.18
C MET A 29 28.21 49.48 8.97
N SER A 30 26.91 49.69 8.75
CA SER A 30 26.03 50.85 8.90
C SER A 30 24.56 50.38 8.74
N ARG A 31 23.67 51.05 9.48
CA ARG A 31 22.20 50.96 9.53
C ARG A 31 21.47 50.87 8.17
N VAL A 32 20.43 50.03 8.08
CA VAL A 32 19.14 50.21 7.34
C VAL A 32 18.06 49.34 8.06
N PRO A 33 16.76 49.74 8.15
CA PRO A 33 15.97 49.64 9.38
C PRO A 33 15.01 48.45 9.47
N THR A 34 14.63 48.16 10.71
CA THR A 34 13.50 47.35 11.14
C THR A 34 12.16 48.03 10.82
N SER A 35 11.30 47.35 10.07
CA SER A 35 9.85 47.54 10.12
C SER A 35 9.19 46.22 10.51
N THR A 36 8.66 46.25 11.72
CA THR A 36 7.71 45.32 12.34
C THR A 36 6.54 44.93 11.45
N LEU A 37 6.27 43.63 11.35
CA LEU A 37 4.92 43.03 11.36
C LEU A 37 5.06 41.61 11.92
N ALA A 38 4.87 41.47 13.24
CA ALA A 38 4.66 40.18 13.86
C ALA A 38 3.22 39.75 13.58
N VAL A 39 3.05 38.72 12.75
CA VAL A 39 1.77 38.02 12.63
C VAL A 39 1.75 36.96 13.72
N VAL A 40 0.97 37.22 14.77
CA VAL A 40 0.62 36.23 15.79
C VAL A 40 -0.48 35.35 15.19
N PRO A 41 -0.28 34.03 15.00
CA PRO A 41 -1.40 33.15 14.69
C PRO A 41 -2.25 32.99 15.96
N THR A 42 -3.50 33.44 15.87
CA THR A 42 -4.55 33.12 16.86
C THR A 42 -4.81 31.62 16.87
N PRO A 43 -4.92 30.97 18.04
CA PRO A 43 -5.30 29.56 18.11
C PRO A 43 -6.76 29.42 17.68
N VAL A 44 -7.00 28.62 16.63
CA VAL A 44 -8.35 28.16 16.28
C VAL A 44 -8.77 27.13 17.32
N ALA A 45 -9.94 27.36 17.92
CA ALA A 45 -10.50 26.52 18.97
C ALA A 45 -10.71 25.08 18.48
N ARG A 46 -10.15 24.12 19.21
CA ARG A 46 -10.52 22.69 19.10
C ARG A 46 -12.01 22.54 19.36
N LEU A 47 -12.72 21.96 18.40
CA LEU A 47 -14.07 21.45 18.62
C LEU A 47 -13.99 20.28 19.61
N THR A 48 -14.72 20.41 20.71
CA THR A 48 -14.88 19.37 21.74
C THR A 48 -15.74 18.21 21.22
N PRO A 49 -15.43 16.95 21.57
CA PRO A 49 -16.26 15.81 21.20
C PRO A 49 -17.60 15.86 21.93
N TRP A 50 -18.67 15.57 21.19
CA TRP A 50 -20.03 15.51 21.71
C TRP A 50 -20.18 14.37 22.73
N SER A 51 -20.50 14.74 23.96
CA SER A 51 -21.02 13.82 24.98
C SER A 51 -22.53 13.64 24.82
N THR A 52 -22.97 12.40 24.94
CA THR A 52 -24.35 11.94 25.02
C THR A 52 -25.16 12.65 26.12
N ALA A 53 -26.31 13.25 25.76
CA ALA A 53 -27.46 13.40 26.66
C ALA A 53 -28.74 13.59 25.83
N ALA A 54 -29.65 12.63 25.95
CA ALA A 54 -31.02 12.73 25.49
C ALA A 54 -31.84 13.65 26.42
N SER A 55 -32.63 14.56 25.85
CA SER A 55 -34.08 14.73 26.10
C SER A 55 -34.56 16.13 25.71
N ASP A 56 -35.69 16.13 24.98
CA ASP A 56 -36.67 17.20 24.81
C ASP A 56 -36.27 18.45 24.00
N LEU A 57 -36.73 18.49 22.74
CA LEU A 57 -37.75 19.45 22.31
C LEU A 57 -38.40 19.01 21.00
N THR A 58 -39.72 18.95 21.08
CA THR A 58 -40.70 18.59 20.06
C THR A 58 -40.73 19.56 18.88
N GLY A 59 -40.81 19.02 17.67
CA GLY A 59 -41.48 19.70 16.55
C GLY A 59 -40.74 19.70 15.22
N ALA A 60 -40.88 18.64 14.43
CA ALA A 60 -41.12 18.71 12.97
C ALA A 60 -41.34 17.30 12.38
N THR A 61 -42.47 17.18 11.69
CA THR A 61 -43.01 16.11 10.82
C THR A 61 -42.06 15.03 10.27
N ALA A 62 -42.47 13.78 10.50
CA ALA A 62 -41.84 12.54 10.05
C ALA A 62 -42.18 12.16 8.59
N LEU A 63 -41.20 11.60 7.88
CA LEU A 63 -41.38 10.65 6.78
C LEU A 63 -40.71 9.32 7.19
N THR A 64 -41.46 8.23 7.07
CA THR A 64 -41.14 6.89 7.58
C THR A 64 -40.25 6.07 6.63
N PRO A 65 -39.25 5.31 7.11
CA PRO A 65 -38.60 4.24 6.36
C PRO A 65 -39.21 2.87 6.67
N SER A 66 -39.54 2.10 5.62
CA SER A 66 -40.02 0.72 5.70
C SER A 66 -38.85 -0.26 5.71
N GLN A 67 -38.69 -0.92 6.86
CA GLN A 67 -38.23 -2.29 7.13
C GLN A 67 -37.37 -3.03 6.08
N ALA A 68 -36.14 -3.32 6.52
CA ALA A 68 -35.30 -4.41 6.06
C ALA A 68 -35.95 -5.78 6.29
N ALA A 69 -35.82 -6.68 5.32
CA ALA A 69 -36.20 -8.08 5.45
C ALA A 69 -34.98 -8.99 5.28
N THR A 70 -34.84 -9.87 6.26
CA THR A 70 -33.95 -11.02 6.39
C THR A 70 -34.08 -12.01 5.23
N VAL A 71 -32.96 -12.50 4.70
CA VAL A 71 -32.93 -13.63 3.76
C VAL A 71 -32.43 -14.87 4.49
N ALA A 72 -33.35 -15.79 4.75
CA ALA A 72 -33.07 -17.15 5.17
C ALA A 72 -33.04 -18.07 3.95
N SER A 73 -32.07 -18.98 3.92
CA SER A 73 -31.86 -20.01 2.90
C SER A 73 -32.90 -21.13 2.99
N THR A 74 -33.53 -21.47 1.86
CA THR A 74 -34.25 -22.75 1.65
C THR A 74 -34.10 -23.22 0.19
N PRO A 75 -34.09 -24.55 -0.06
CA PRO A 75 -33.69 -25.15 -1.33
C PRO A 75 -34.83 -25.12 -2.37
N PRO A 76 -34.52 -25.25 -3.69
CA PRO A 76 -35.51 -25.04 -4.73
C PRO A 76 -36.46 -26.24 -4.91
N PRO A 77 -37.75 -26.01 -5.21
CA PRO A 77 -38.68 -27.07 -5.55
C PRO A 77 -38.56 -27.47 -7.02
N SER A 78 -38.63 -28.79 -7.24
CA SER A 78 -38.85 -29.42 -8.52
C SER A 78 -40.32 -29.26 -8.95
N THR A 79 -40.59 -28.62 -10.08
CA THR A 79 -41.80 -28.90 -10.87
C THR A 79 -41.59 -28.61 -12.35
N SER A 80 -41.81 -29.67 -13.11
CA SER A 80 -41.94 -29.78 -14.55
C SER A 80 -43.01 -28.83 -15.12
N THR A 81 -42.66 -28.09 -16.17
CA THR A 81 -43.65 -27.62 -17.15
C THR A 81 -43.14 -27.92 -18.55
N SER A 82 -43.90 -28.77 -19.25
CA SER A 82 -43.70 -29.20 -20.62
C SER A 82 -43.94 -28.04 -21.59
N THR A 83 -42.91 -27.67 -22.36
CA THR A 83 -43.08 -26.81 -23.53
C THR A 83 -42.88 -27.65 -24.79
N SER A 84 -43.93 -27.67 -25.61
CA SER A 84 -44.06 -28.39 -26.86
C SER A 84 -42.93 -28.05 -27.85
N THR A 85 -42.27 -29.10 -28.33
CA THR A 85 -41.26 -29.07 -29.37
C THR A 85 -41.94 -28.77 -30.71
N SER A 86 -41.69 -27.58 -31.29
CA SER A 86 -41.80 -27.37 -32.72
C SER A 86 -40.40 -27.45 -33.31
N THR A 87 -40.08 -28.61 -33.89
CA THR A 87 -38.91 -28.83 -34.75
C THR A 87 -39.04 -27.97 -36.01
N SER A 88 -38.36 -26.82 -36.02
CA SER A 88 -37.83 -26.26 -37.26
C SER A 88 -36.35 -26.60 -37.32
N THR A 89 -36.01 -27.58 -38.16
CA THR A 89 -34.64 -27.84 -38.60
C THR A 89 -34.12 -26.61 -39.33
N ASN A 90 -33.44 -25.72 -38.61
CA ASN A 90 -32.51 -24.78 -39.22
C ASN A 90 -31.17 -25.51 -39.35
N ASP A 91 -30.99 -26.18 -40.49
CA ASP A 91 -29.68 -26.36 -41.11
C ASP A 91 -29.11 -24.96 -41.41
N GLY A 92 -28.55 -24.34 -40.37
CA GLY A 92 -27.82 -23.08 -40.45
C GLY A 92 -26.42 -23.35 -39.95
N ALA A 93 -25.52 -23.58 -40.90
CA ALA A 93 -24.12 -23.90 -40.69
C ALA A 93 -23.48 -23.15 -39.51
N ASP A 94 -22.94 -23.92 -38.57
CA ASP A 94 -21.79 -23.56 -37.76
C ASP A 94 -20.62 -23.29 -38.72
N ARG A 95 -20.63 -22.09 -39.33
CA ARG A 95 -19.46 -21.54 -40.00
C ARG A 95 -18.57 -21.02 -38.89
N GLY A 96 -17.70 -21.87 -38.36
CA GLY A 96 -16.60 -21.42 -37.50
C GLY A 96 -15.99 -20.17 -38.10
N ALA A 97 -15.95 -19.09 -37.33
CA ALA A 97 -15.45 -17.80 -37.80
C ALA A 97 -14.10 -18.02 -38.47
N ALA A 98 -13.92 -17.51 -39.69
CA ALA A 98 -12.66 -17.66 -40.40
C ALA A 98 -11.55 -17.06 -39.52
N LEU A 99 -10.59 -17.88 -39.11
CA LEU A 99 -9.47 -17.43 -38.30
C LEU A 99 -8.39 -16.87 -39.21
N MET A 100 -7.77 -15.79 -38.79
CA MET A 100 -6.66 -15.14 -39.48
C MET A 100 -5.46 -14.98 -38.56
N THR A 101 -4.33 -14.61 -39.16
CA THR A 101 -3.13 -14.22 -38.45
C THR A 101 -2.86 -12.76 -38.74
N ILE A 102 -2.73 -11.95 -37.69
CA ILE A 102 -2.30 -10.56 -37.80
C ILE A 102 -0.79 -10.48 -37.58
N ARG A 103 -0.13 -9.53 -38.26
CA ARG A 103 1.32 -9.33 -38.23
C ARG A 103 1.65 -7.85 -38.20
N GLY A 104 2.75 -7.55 -37.54
CA GLY A 104 3.27 -6.21 -37.45
C GLY A 104 4.64 -6.17 -36.82
N VAL A 105 5.03 -4.96 -36.43
CA VAL A 105 6.26 -4.69 -35.68
C VAL A 105 5.96 -3.82 -34.47
N VAL A 106 6.66 -4.08 -33.37
CA VAL A 106 6.70 -3.21 -32.19
C VAL A 106 8.04 -2.48 -32.19
N ILE A 107 7.98 -1.15 -32.08
CA ILE A 107 9.14 -0.28 -32.17
C ILE A 107 9.06 0.84 -31.12
N ASP A 108 10.20 1.41 -30.74
CA ASP A 108 10.30 2.74 -30.15
C ASP A 108 11.08 3.70 -31.07
N GLU A 109 11.51 4.85 -30.54
CA GLU A 109 12.36 5.80 -31.24
C GLU A 109 13.77 5.27 -31.57
N ASN A 110 14.24 4.25 -30.85
CA ASN A 110 15.58 3.67 -30.97
C ASN A 110 15.60 2.43 -31.89
N GLY A 111 14.44 1.82 -32.16
CA GLY A 111 14.29 0.73 -33.11
C GLY A 111 13.31 -0.34 -32.65
N PRO A 112 13.50 -1.61 -33.07
CA PRO A 112 12.59 -2.68 -32.71
C PRO A 112 12.69 -3.08 -31.23
N ILE A 113 11.53 -3.36 -30.62
CA ILE A 113 11.43 -3.85 -29.24
C ILE A 113 11.18 -5.35 -29.28
N ALA A 114 12.08 -6.12 -28.67
CA ALA A 114 11.95 -7.55 -28.49
C ALA A 114 11.18 -7.87 -27.20
N GLY A 115 10.39 -8.96 -27.22
CA GLY A 115 9.69 -9.45 -26.04
C GLY A 115 8.47 -8.62 -25.61
N ALA A 116 8.05 -7.62 -26.40
CA ALA A 116 6.84 -6.87 -26.14
C ALA A 116 5.61 -7.77 -26.26
N THR A 117 4.72 -7.73 -25.28
CA THR A 117 3.42 -8.41 -25.33
C THR A 117 2.53 -7.69 -26.34
N VAL A 118 1.91 -8.45 -27.24
CA VAL A 118 0.93 -7.96 -28.22
C VAL A 118 -0.33 -8.80 -28.11
N ARG A 119 -1.48 -8.14 -27.95
CA ARG A 119 -2.75 -8.81 -27.63
C ARG A 119 -3.91 -8.23 -28.42
N LEU A 120 -4.94 -9.05 -28.67
CA LEU A 120 -6.26 -8.53 -29.02
C LEU A 120 -6.95 -7.98 -27.77
N HIS A 121 -7.36 -6.72 -27.81
CA HIS A 121 -8.03 -6.08 -26.68
C HIS A 121 -9.23 -6.90 -26.17
N LEU A 122 -9.30 -7.10 -24.84
CA LEU A 122 -10.30 -7.92 -24.14
C LEU A 122 -10.26 -9.43 -24.43
N ASP A 123 -9.18 -9.93 -25.04
CA ASP A 123 -9.00 -11.33 -25.39
C ASP A 123 -7.72 -11.92 -24.78
N PRO A 124 -7.77 -13.13 -24.16
CA PRO A 124 -6.57 -13.79 -23.65
C PRO A 124 -5.55 -14.18 -24.74
N ASN A 125 -5.93 -14.13 -26.03
CA ASN A 125 -5.05 -14.40 -27.15
C ASN A 125 -3.98 -13.30 -27.32
N GLY A 126 -2.73 -13.65 -27.06
CA GLY A 126 -1.57 -12.77 -27.19
C GLY A 126 -0.34 -13.50 -27.74
N THR A 127 0.66 -12.72 -28.12
CA THR A 127 1.99 -13.16 -28.57
C THR A 127 3.05 -12.21 -28.04
N THR A 128 4.32 -12.55 -28.17
CA THR A 128 5.44 -11.62 -27.96
C THR A 128 6.12 -11.26 -29.27
N SER A 129 6.74 -10.08 -29.32
CA SER A 129 7.57 -9.66 -30.45
C SER A 129 8.94 -10.37 -30.44
N ALA A 130 9.46 -10.67 -31.64
CA ALA A 130 10.78 -11.23 -31.85
C ALA A 130 11.90 -10.18 -31.73
N THR A 131 13.15 -10.60 -31.88
CA THR A 131 14.34 -9.72 -31.76
C THR A 131 14.36 -8.55 -32.74
N ASP A 132 13.69 -8.67 -33.89
CA ASP A 132 13.53 -7.62 -34.89
C ASP A 132 12.23 -6.83 -34.71
N GLY A 133 11.54 -6.99 -33.58
CA GLY A 133 10.28 -6.34 -33.24
C GLY A 133 9.08 -6.96 -33.91
N SER A 134 9.25 -7.91 -34.83
CA SER A 134 8.13 -8.52 -35.55
C SER A 134 7.27 -9.40 -34.64
N PHE A 135 5.96 -9.40 -34.85
CA PHE A 135 5.04 -10.30 -34.15
C PHE A 135 4.06 -10.96 -35.14
N ALA A 136 3.54 -12.12 -34.76
CA ALA A 136 2.47 -12.81 -35.48
C ALA A 136 1.45 -13.37 -34.49
N LEU A 137 0.26 -12.77 -34.43
CA LEU A 137 -0.82 -13.23 -33.55
C LEU A 137 -1.80 -14.08 -34.36
N VAL A 138 -1.87 -15.37 -34.03
CA VAL A 138 -2.67 -16.38 -34.74
C VAL A 138 -4.04 -16.55 -34.10
N GLY A 139 -4.99 -17.15 -34.81
CA GLY A 139 -6.30 -17.48 -34.24
C GLY A 139 -7.21 -16.28 -34.00
N VAL A 140 -6.95 -15.16 -34.68
CA VAL A 140 -7.81 -13.97 -34.61
C VAL A 140 -9.08 -14.24 -35.40
N ALA A 141 -10.26 -14.10 -34.78
CA ALA A 141 -11.52 -14.17 -35.52
C ALA A 141 -11.58 -13.04 -36.54
N ALA A 142 -11.88 -13.36 -37.80
CA ALA A 142 -12.02 -12.34 -38.83
C ALA A 142 -13.14 -11.36 -38.46
N ALA A 143 -12.76 -10.11 -38.25
CA ALA A 143 -13.64 -8.98 -37.99
C ALA A 143 -13.24 -7.81 -38.90
N ASP A 144 -14.21 -6.96 -39.24
CA ASP A 144 -13.95 -5.79 -40.08
C ASP A 144 -13.01 -4.79 -39.39
N LEU A 145 -13.07 -4.74 -38.06
CA LEU A 145 -12.27 -3.87 -37.21
C LEU A 145 -11.98 -4.57 -35.87
N PHE A 146 -10.73 -4.52 -35.41
CA PHE A 146 -10.32 -5.02 -34.10
C PHE A 146 -9.29 -4.06 -33.47
N THR A 147 -9.14 -4.11 -32.15
CA THR A 147 -8.13 -3.32 -31.43
C THR A 147 -6.99 -4.23 -31.00
N VAL A 148 -5.76 -3.82 -31.30
CA VAL A 148 -4.53 -4.50 -30.89
C VAL A 148 -3.84 -3.63 -29.85
N THR A 149 -3.42 -4.21 -28.73
CA THR A 149 -2.59 -3.55 -27.73
C THR A 149 -1.16 -4.08 -27.79
N ALA A 150 -0.21 -3.25 -27.39
CA ALA A 150 1.18 -3.65 -27.23
C ALA A 150 1.76 -2.98 -25.98
N TRP A 151 2.57 -3.74 -25.25
CA TRP A 151 3.27 -3.28 -24.05
C TRP A 151 4.62 -3.97 -23.92
N ALA A 152 5.58 -3.26 -23.35
CA ALA A 152 6.86 -3.80 -22.92
C ALA A 152 7.26 -3.15 -21.59
N GLU A 153 8.10 -3.82 -20.81
CA GLU A 153 8.61 -3.28 -19.54
C GLU A 153 9.25 -1.91 -19.75
N GLY A 154 8.84 -0.92 -18.94
CA GLY A 154 9.29 0.46 -19.07
C GLY A 154 8.57 1.30 -20.12
N TYR A 155 7.50 0.80 -20.75
CA TYR A 155 6.71 1.55 -21.73
C TYR A 155 5.24 1.63 -21.34
N TYR A 156 4.57 2.72 -21.77
CA TYR A 156 3.12 2.80 -21.70
C TYR A 156 2.46 1.74 -22.58
N ILE A 157 1.26 1.32 -22.21
CA ILE A 157 0.42 0.49 -23.08
C ILE A 157 -0.01 1.34 -24.28
N ASN A 158 0.35 0.90 -25.48
CA ASN A 158 -0.17 1.49 -26.71
C ASN A 158 -1.21 0.59 -27.37
N TRP A 159 -2.09 1.18 -28.16
CA TRP A 159 -3.15 0.46 -28.86
C TRP A 159 -3.42 1.04 -30.25
N GLN A 160 -3.91 0.21 -31.15
CA GLN A 160 -4.28 0.60 -32.50
C GLN A 160 -5.57 -0.12 -32.92
N ARG A 161 -6.51 0.61 -33.55
CA ARG A 161 -7.62 0.02 -34.29
C ARG A 161 -7.15 -0.38 -35.69
N VAL A 162 -7.37 -1.64 -36.04
CA VAL A 162 -6.84 -2.27 -37.26
C VAL A 162 -7.98 -2.90 -38.04
N THR A 163 -8.00 -2.64 -39.36
CA THR A 163 -8.96 -3.28 -40.28
C THR A 163 -8.43 -4.64 -40.75
N ALA A 164 -9.30 -5.52 -41.23
CA ALA A 164 -8.87 -6.77 -41.86
C ALA A 164 -7.88 -6.56 -43.03
N ALA A 165 -7.96 -5.44 -43.75
CA ALA A 165 -7.06 -5.11 -44.87
C ALA A 165 -5.63 -4.76 -44.39
N ASP A 166 -5.51 -4.19 -43.19
CA ASP A 166 -4.24 -3.72 -42.61
C ASP A 166 -3.63 -4.72 -41.62
N ALA A 167 -4.28 -5.88 -41.46
CA ALA A 167 -3.91 -6.93 -40.52
C ALA A 167 -2.47 -7.46 -40.62
N ASN A 168 -1.77 -7.25 -41.74
CA ASN A 168 -0.37 -7.66 -41.91
C ASN A 168 0.62 -6.48 -41.95
N LYS A 169 0.18 -5.27 -41.58
CA LYS A 169 0.95 -4.02 -41.66
C LYS A 169 0.79 -3.18 -40.39
N ILE A 170 0.71 -3.84 -39.23
CA ILE A 170 0.51 -3.16 -37.95
C ILE A 170 1.85 -2.58 -37.47
N HIS A 171 1.84 -1.33 -37.02
CA HIS A 171 3.02 -0.64 -36.49
C HIS A 171 2.67 -0.12 -35.10
N MET A 172 3.17 -0.79 -34.07
CA MET A 172 2.95 -0.42 -32.67
C MET A 172 4.14 0.41 -32.18
N GLN A 173 3.95 1.72 -32.04
CA GLN A 173 4.97 2.64 -31.54
C GLN A 173 4.86 2.76 -30.01
N LEU A 174 5.78 2.18 -29.25
CA LEU A 174 5.78 2.35 -27.80
C LEU A 174 6.51 3.63 -27.39
N HIS A 175 6.07 4.20 -26.27
CA HIS A 175 6.67 5.36 -25.63
C HIS A 175 7.09 4.99 -24.21
N PRO A 176 8.33 5.32 -23.81
CA PRO A 176 8.82 4.98 -22.47
C PRO A 176 7.99 5.71 -21.41
N VAL A 177 7.79 5.05 -20.27
CA VAL A 177 7.13 5.66 -19.10
C VAL A 177 8.02 6.74 -18.48
N TYR A 178 7.40 7.73 -17.85
CA TYR A 178 8.14 8.68 -17.03
C TYR A 178 8.59 8.00 -15.73
N THR A 179 9.90 7.97 -15.48
CA THR A 179 10.49 7.25 -14.33
C THR A 179 11.14 8.15 -13.29
N THR A 180 11.03 9.47 -13.45
CA THR A 180 11.61 10.40 -12.47
C THR A 180 10.70 10.52 -11.26
N ASP A 181 11.31 10.72 -10.09
CA ASP A 181 10.60 10.97 -8.84
C ASP A 181 10.52 12.48 -8.55
N ASN A 182 9.50 13.17 -9.05
CA ASN A 182 9.30 14.59 -8.80
C ASN A 182 8.78 14.84 -7.37
N ILE A 183 9.67 15.18 -6.43
CA ILE A 183 9.29 15.48 -5.04
C ILE A 183 8.32 16.66 -4.90
N ASP A 184 8.30 17.57 -5.87
CA ASP A 184 7.41 18.74 -5.87
C ASP A 184 5.98 18.44 -6.34
N TYR A 185 5.73 17.21 -6.79
CA TYR A 185 4.42 16.75 -7.22
C TYR A 185 3.34 16.93 -6.14
N ASN A 186 2.17 17.41 -6.55
CA ASN A 186 1.05 17.74 -5.66
C ASN A 186 -0.06 16.69 -5.70
N TRP A 187 0.25 15.46 -6.17
CA TRP A 187 -0.73 14.39 -6.35
C TRP A 187 -1.77 14.73 -7.44
N PHE A 188 -2.59 13.74 -7.78
CA PHE A 188 -3.41 13.74 -8.98
C PHE A 188 -4.69 14.54 -8.78
N GLU A 189 -5.01 15.33 -9.80
CA GLU A 189 -6.26 16.07 -9.91
C GLU A 189 -6.85 15.79 -11.30
N GLU A 190 -8.14 15.51 -11.36
CA GLU A 190 -8.88 15.36 -12.63
C GLU A 190 -10.17 16.20 -12.54
N ASP A 191 -10.36 17.09 -13.50
CA ASP A 191 -11.53 17.98 -13.59
C ASP A 191 -11.84 18.78 -12.29
N GLY A 192 -10.82 19.18 -11.53
CA GLY A 192 -10.99 19.91 -10.26
C GLY A 192 -11.34 19.03 -9.06
N VAL A 193 -11.24 17.71 -9.21
CA VAL A 193 -11.38 16.74 -8.13
C VAL A 193 -9.98 16.24 -7.76
N GLU A 194 -9.61 16.39 -6.49
CA GLU A 194 -8.29 16.05 -5.94
C GLU A 194 -8.30 14.67 -5.27
N GLY A 195 -7.11 14.08 -5.09
CA GLY A 195 -6.86 12.86 -4.33
C GLY A 195 -7.53 11.61 -4.89
N SER A 196 -7.76 10.61 -4.03
CA SER A 196 -8.36 9.34 -4.43
C SER A 196 -9.80 9.50 -4.95
N LEU A 197 -10.49 10.58 -4.58
CA LEU A 197 -11.81 10.90 -5.13
C LEU A 197 -11.77 11.13 -6.64
N ALA A 198 -10.67 11.68 -7.17
CA ALA A 198 -10.46 11.85 -8.62
C ALA A 198 -10.51 10.50 -9.33
N CYS A 199 -9.84 9.48 -8.77
CA CYS A 199 -9.90 8.11 -9.26
C CYS A 199 -11.33 7.55 -9.19
N GLY A 200 -12.05 7.84 -8.10
CA GLY A 200 -13.44 7.42 -7.88
C GLY A 200 -14.46 8.00 -8.85
N THR A 201 -14.11 9.01 -9.65
CA THR A 201 -14.97 9.49 -10.74
C THR A 201 -15.11 8.48 -11.88
N CYS A 202 -14.11 7.60 -12.04
CA CYS A 202 -14.05 6.60 -13.10
C CYS A 202 -13.98 5.16 -12.57
N HIS A 203 -13.36 4.93 -11.41
CA HIS A 203 -13.13 3.59 -10.87
C HIS A 203 -14.16 3.16 -9.84
N THR A 204 -14.59 1.90 -9.96
CA THR A 204 -15.56 1.26 -9.06
C THR A 204 -14.98 0.92 -7.69
N ALA A 205 -13.65 0.87 -7.58
CA ALA A 205 -12.90 0.48 -6.38
C ALA A 205 -12.87 1.56 -5.29
N TYR A 206 -13.21 2.82 -5.57
CA TYR A 206 -13.07 3.90 -4.59
C TYR A 206 -13.85 3.66 -3.28
N PRO A 207 -15.12 3.22 -3.29
CA PRO A 207 -15.83 2.86 -2.06
C PRO A 207 -15.24 1.64 -1.34
N GLU A 208 -14.57 0.74 -2.06
CA GLU A 208 -13.86 -0.40 -1.45
C GLU A 208 -12.62 0.09 -0.69
N TRP A 209 -11.81 0.95 -1.32
CA TRP A 209 -10.63 1.57 -0.72
C TRP A 209 -10.98 2.44 0.49
N GLN A 210 -12.10 3.17 0.48
CA GLN A 210 -12.55 3.93 1.65
C GLN A 210 -12.78 3.06 2.91
N GLN A 211 -13.08 1.77 2.72
CA GLN A 211 -13.30 0.83 3.82
C GLN A 211 -12.00 0.12 4.25
N ASP A 212 -10.96 0.18 3.42
CA ASP A 212 -9.68 -0.46 3.66
C ASP A 212 -8.87 0.25 4.76
N ALA A 213 -7.98 -0.51 5.41
CA ALA A 213 -7.12 0.00 6.45
C ALA A 213 -6.04 0.96 5.93
N HIS A 214 -5.61 0.86 4.67
CA HIS A 214 -4.59 1.73 4.09
C HIS A 214 -5.11 3.16 3.89
N SER A 215 -6.39 3.35 3.53
CA SER A 215 -7.03 4.68 3.49
C SER A 215 -7.25 5.32 4.86
N GLN A 216 -7.07 4.52 5.93
CA GLN A 216 -7.35 4.92 7.31
C GLN A 216 -6.08 5.04 8.16
N THR A 217 -4.89 4.80 7.60
CA THR A 217 -3.61 4.85 8.35
C THR A 217 -3.39 6.20 9.02
N ALA A 218 -3.78 7.29 8.33
CA ALA A 218 -3.72 8.67 8.83
C ALA A 218 -4.65 8.94 10.03
N THR A 219 -5.71 8.16 10.22
CA THR A 219 -6.76 8.40 11.23
C THR A 219 -6.91 7.25 12.24
N ASN A 220 -6.09 6.20 12.12
CA ASN A 220 -6.14 5.04 12.99
C ASN A 220 -5.74 5.41 14.42
N TYR A 221 -6.71 5.39 15.35
CA TYR A 221 -6.48 5.78 16.73
C TYR A 221 -5.41 4.92 17.43
N ARG A 222 -5.25 3.63 17.10
CA ARG A 222 -4.20 2.80 17.72
C ARG A 222 -2.81 3.28 17.31
N PHE A 223 -2.68 3.67 16.05
CA PHE A 223 -1.45 4.25 15.53
C PHE A 223 -1.18 5.63 16.12
N ILE A 224 -2.14 6.56 16.02
CA ILE A 224 -1.99 7.94 16.51
C ILE A 224 -1.68 7.94 18.02
N ASN A 225 -2.42 7.17 18.80
CA ASN A 225 -2.23 7.10 20.25
C ASN A 225 -0.86 6.52 20.62
N MET A 226 -0.39 5.48 19.90
CA MET A 226 0.95 4.94 20.09
C MET A 226 2.03 5.93 19.64
N TYR A 227 1.78 6.72 18.60
CA TYR A 227 2.72 7.74 18.16
C TYR A 227 2.80 8.89 19.18
N GLU A 228 1.67 9.43 19.63
CA GLU A 228 1.59 10.56 20.55
C GLU A 228 1.83 10.20 22.03
N GLY A 229 1.61 8.94 22.41
CA GLY A 229 1.61 8.50 23.81
C GLY A 229 0.37 8.91 24.58
N THR A 230 -0.79 8.80 23.93
CA THR A 230 -2.10 9.22 24.44
C THR A 230 -3.06 8.05 24.58
N ASP A 231 -4.13 8.20 25.36
CA ASP A 231 -5.31 7.33 25.26
C ASP A 231 -6.26 7.79 24.13
N ILE A 232 -7.38 7.08 23.94
CA ILE A 232 -8.42 7.42 22.95
C ILE A 232 -9.10 8.77 23.20
N ASN A 233 -8.92 9.37 24.38
CA ASN A 233 -9.48 10.67 24.72
C ASN A 233 -8.42 11.80 24.56
N GLY A 234 -7.23 11.48 24.06
CA GLY A 234 -6.12 12.41 23.88
C GLY A 234 -5.37 12.75 25.17
N GLN A 235 -5.56 11.99 26.26
CA GLN A 235 -4.84 12.20 27.51
C GLN A 235 -3.43 11.61 27.38
N GLN A 236 -2.40 12.45 27.51
CA GLN A 236 -1.00 12.05 27.31
C GLN A 236 -0.34 11.55 28.59
N SER A 237 0.42 10.46 28.48
CA SER A 237 1.30 10.00 29.55
C SER A 237 2.46 10.97 29.82
N PRO A 238 3.09 10.94 31.01
CA PRO A 238 4.35 11.63 31.24
C PRO A 238 5.43 11.19 30.26
N LEU A 239 6.37 12.09 29.94
CA LEU A 239 7.56 11.76 29.15
C LEU A 239 8.33 10.59 29.78
N THR A 240 8.94 9.78 28.92
CA THR A 240 9.70 8.62 29.36
C THR A 240 10.92 9.06 30.18
N GLY A 241 10.98 8.58 31.42
CA GLY A 241 12.12 8.77 32.29
C GLY A 241 13.24 7.78 31.95
N TYR A 242 14.48 8.19 32.15
CA TYR A 242 15.65 7.33 32.00
C TYR A 242 16.45 7.27 33.30
N THR A 243 16.98 6.09 33.64
CA THR A 243 17.96 5.95 34.72
C THR A 243 19.26 6.63 34.33
N ARG A 244 20.17 6.79 35.30
CA ARG A 244 21.50 7.37 35.05
C ARG A 244 22.32 6.55 34.04
N GLU A 245 22.04 5.26 33.94
CA GLU A 245 22.66 4.31 33.01
C GLU A 245 21.98 4.33 31.62
N GLY A 246 20.98 5.20 31.40
CA GLY A 246 20.29 5.33 30.13
C GLY A 246 19.21 4.27 29.86
N LYS A 247 18.82 3.49 30.88
CA LYS A 247 17.70 2.53 30.75
C LYS A 247 16.38 3.23 30.95
N ILE A 248 15.32 2.76 30.30
CA ILE A 248 13.96 3.24 30.55
C ILE A 248 13.61 3.01 32.03
N ALA A 249 13.22 4.08 32.72
CA ALA A 249 12.70 4.00 34.07
C ALA A 249 11.21 3.60 34.03
N PRO A 250 10.75 2.68 34.91
CA PRO A 250 9.33 2.36 34.99
C PRO A 250 8.49 3.61 35.25
N PRO A 251 7.27 3.70 34.68
CA PRO A 251 6.37 4.81 34.96
C PRO A 251 5.98 4.83 36.44
N ASP A 252 5.81 6.04 36.99
CA ASP A 252 5.28 6.25 38.33
C ASP A 252 3.76 5.98 38.32
N LEU A 253 3.37 4.76 38.67
CA LEU A 253 1.96 4.31 38.65
C LEU A 253 1.07 5.02 39.69
N THR A 254 1.62 5.92 40.52
CA THR A 254 0.81 6.80 41.38
C THR A 254 0.29 8.03 40.65
N LYS A 255 0.80 8.29 39.43
CA LYS A 255 0.36 9.36 38.54
C LYS A 255 -0.45 8.78 37.38
N PRO A 256 -1.28 9.60 36.71
CA PRO A 256 -1.95 9.18 35.49
C PRO A 256 -0.94 8.67 34.45
N TYR A 257 -1.21 7.49 33.91
CA TYR A 257 -0.43 6.85 32.86
C TYR A 257 -1.41 6.23 31.86
N TYR A 258 -1.33 6.69 30.63
CA TYR A 258 -2.26 6.39 29.54
C TYR A 258 -1.64 5.44 28.49
N GLY A 259 -0.44 4.90 28.79
CA GLY A 259 0.29 3.99 27.90
C GLY A 259 1.61 4.58 27.40
N PRO A 260 2.41 3.78 26.67
CA PRO A 260 3.65 4.22 26.04
C PRO A 260 3.38 5.05 24.78
N GLY A 261 4.41 5.71 24.26
CA GLY A 261 4.34 6.24 22.91
C GLY A 261 5.63 6.87 22.40
N PHE A 262 5.78 6.89 21.07
CA PHE A 262 6.99 7.32 20.40
C PHE A 262 7.41 8.76 20.78
N ARG A 263 6.45 9.69 20.81
CA ARG A 263 6.70 11.09 21.17
C ARG A 263 7.02 11.28 22.66
N LEU A 264 6.73 10.30 23.52
CA LEU A 264 7.17 10.33 24.93
C LEU A 264 8.65 9.98 25.06
N ASP A 265 9.12 9.06 24.21
CA ASP A 265 10.51 8.62 24.17
C ASP A 265 11.41 9.64 23.44
N THR A 266 10.89 10.22 22.35
CA THR A 266 11.61 11.17 21.50
C THR A 266 10.75 12.40 21.14
N PRO A 267 10.54 13.34 22.10
CA PRO A 267 9.58 14.44 21.94
C PRO A 267 9.94 15.44 20.83
N ASN A 268 11.19 15.47 20.37
CA ASN A 268 11.64 16.39 19.33
C ASN A 268 11.93 15.70 17.99
N LYS A 269 11.51 14.44 17.78
CA LYS A 269 11.74 13.72 16.52
C LYS A 269 10.43 13.27 15.89
N THR A 270 10.39 13.18 14.57
CA THR A 270 9.24 12.65 13.81
C THR A 270 9.29 11.14 13.66
N GLY A 271 10.48 10.54 13.72
CA GLY A 271 10.65 9.09 13.58
C GLY A 271 10.36 8.58 12.19
N VAL A 272 10.31 7.26 12.07
CA VAL A 272 10.15 6.53 10.80
C VAL A 272 8.69 6.14 10.52
N CYS A 273 7.77 6.42 11.43
CA CYS A 273 6.38 5.96 11.33
C CYS A 273 5.67 6.42 10.05
N ALA A 274 5.97 7.64 9.58
CA ALA A 274 5.37 8.19 8.38
C ALA A 274 5.74 7.44 7.10
N THR A 275 6.85 6.68 7.06
CA THR A 275 7.27 5.97 5.84
C THR A 275 6.28 4.92 5.38
N CYS A 276 5.55 4.31 6.32
CA CYS A 276 4.57 3.25 6.06
C CYS A 276 3.13 3.75 6.15
N HIS A 277 2.86 4.74 7.03
CA HIS A 277 1.49 5.14 7.37
C HIS A 277 1.02 6.37 6.60
N THR A 278 1.90 7.34 6.35
CA THR A 278 1.53 8.63 5.75
C THR A 278 2.66 9.12 4.82
N PRO A 279 3.08 8.31 3.83
CA PRO A 279 4.23 8.63 2.98
C PRO A 279 3.99 9.85 2.09
N MET A 280 2.75 10.31 1.97
CA MET A 280 2.39 11.52 1.23
C MET A 280 2.59 12.81 2.05
N ALA A 281 2.90 12.70 3.35
CA ALA A 281 2.99 13.84 4.27
C ALA A 281 4.20 14.76 4.03
N ALA A 282 5.19 14.32 3.24
CA ALA A 282 6.40 15.09 3.00
C ALA A 282 6.88 14.98 1.55
N LYS A 283 7.45 16.09 1.07
CA LYS A 283 8.11 16.19 -0.23
C LYS A 283 9.59 15.85 -0.09
N LEU A 284 9.85 14.56 0.16
CA LEU A 284 11.20 14.02 0.31
C LEU A 284 11.48 12.98 -0.76
N GLU A 285 12.75 12.85 -1.13
CA GLU A 285 13.25 11.78 -1.97
C GLU A 285 13.09 10.44 -1.25
N THR A 286 12.74 9.37 -1.96
CA THR A 286 12.67 8.00 -1.39
C THR A 286 14.01 7.52 -0.83
N THR A 287 15.12 8.13 -1.24
CA THR A 287 16.47 7.79 -0.75
C THR A 287 16.91 8.61 0.46
N ASP A 288 16.13 9.59 0.92
CA ASP A 288 16.48 10.40 2.09
C ASP A 288 16.15 9.67 3.41
N GLY A 289 16.92 8.62 3.69
CA GLY A 289 16.76 7.80 4.89
C GLY A 289 16.84 8.61 6.19
N CYS A 290 17.61 9.71 6.19
CA CYS A 290 17.83 10.52 7.38
C CYS A 290 16.58 11.32 7.77
N SER A 291 15.97 12.00 6.80
CA SER A 291 14.77 12.79 7.04
C SER A 291 13.54 11.90 7.22
N TRP A 292 13.39 10.84 6.43
CA TRP A 292 12.32 9.85 6.62
C TRP A 292 12.38 9.14 7.97
N SER A 293 13.57 8.86 8.50
CA SER A 293 13.72 8.25 9.84
C SER A 293 13.61 9.25 10.98
N GLY A 294 13.56 10.56 10.70
CA GLY A 294 13.62 11.61 11.71
C GLY A 294 14.92 11.56 12.55
N CYS A 295 16.05 11.28 11.90
CA CYS A 295 17.35 11.11 12.57
C CYS A 295 17.73 12.33 13.43
N HIS A 296 17.42 13.53 12.93
CA HIS A 296 17.65 14.79 13.62
C HIS A 296 16.38 15.29 14.32
N GLY A 297 16.57 16.05 15.39
CA GLY A 297 15.44 16.72 16.03
C GLY A 297 14.88 17.84 15.15
N THR A 298 13.60 18.15 15.30
CA THR A 298 12.91 19.23 14.59
C THR A 298 13.64 20.56 14.73
N THR A 299 14.18 20.86 15.91
CA THR A 299 15.01 22.06 16.13
C THR A 299 16.24 22.09 15.23
N THR A 300 16.94 20.97 15.02
CA THR A 300 18.12 20.94 14.17
C THR A 300 17.73 21.18 12.70
N ALA A 301 16.66 20.53 12.23
CA ALA A 301 16.16 20.72 10.88
C ALA A 301 15.73 22.19 10.63
N GLN A 302 15.08 22.82 11.60
CA GLN A 302 14.64 24.23 11.50
C GLN A 302 15.78 25.25 11.34
N TYR A 303 16.99 24.93 11.82
CA TYR A 303 18.13 25.85 11.79
C TYR A 303 19.25 25.40 10.83
N SER A 304 19.00 24.41 9.99
CA SER A 304 20.00 23.83 9.08
C SER A 304 19.44 23.66 7.68
N GLU A 305 20.16 24.16 6.68
CA GLU A 305 19.86 23.88 5.26
C GLU A 305 20.35 22.49 4.80
N LEU A 306 21.14 21.81 5.64
CA LEU A 306 21.71 20.50 5.34
C LEU A 306 20.84 19.31 5.80
N VAL A 307 19.75 19.59 6.53
CA VAL A 307 18.92 18.57 7.16
C VAL A 307 17.46 18.93 6.91
N SER A 308 16.79 18.16 6.06
CA SER A 308 15.36 18.34 5.80
C SER A 308 14.55 17.95 7.05
N GLU A 309 13.44 18.64 7.27
CA GLU A 309 12.48 18.24 8.31
C GLU A 309 11.91 16.86 7.97
N GLY A 310 11.82 16.01 8.99
CA GLY A 310 11.28 14.67 8.80
C GLY A 310 9.77 14.68 8.62
N ALA A 311 9.26 13.66 7.95
CA ALA A 311 7.81 13.50 7.74
C ALA A 311 7.10 13.23 9.06
N SER A 312 6.13 14.07 9.42
CA SER A 312 5.26 13.86 10.56
C SER A 312 4.01 13.09 10.11
N PRO A 313 3.60 12.01 10.81
CA PRO A 313 2.34 11.34 10.54
C PRO A 313 1.12 12.05 11.15
N LEU A 314 1.32 13.24 11.74
CA LEU A 314 0.30 14.09 12.32
C LEU A 314 0.21 15.42 11.57
N TYR A 315 -0.92 16.10 11.72
CA TYR A 315 -1.19 17.43 11.15
C TYR A 315 -1.11 17.42 9.62
N LEU A 316 -1.67 16.37 9.03
CA LEU A 316 -1.75 16.15 7.60
C LEU A 316 -2.75 17.14 6.98
N TYR A 317 -2.61 17.37 5.68
CA TYR A 317 -3.48 18.26 4.91
C TYR A 317 -3.57 17.75 3.47
N GLY A 318 -4.69 18.03 2.80
CA GLY A 318 -4.94 17.59 1.44
C GLY A 318 -4.82 16.07 1.32
N ASP A 319 -4.25 15.60 0.23
CA ASP A 319 -4.17 14.17 -0.10
C ASP A 319 -3.39 13.34 0.91
N ALA A 320 -2.54 13.97 1.74
CA ALA A 320 -1.87 13.25 2.82
C ALA A 320 -2.84 12.77 3.94
N GLU A 321 -4.02 13.36 4.08
CA GLU A 321 -5.05 12.92 5.03
C GLU A 321 -5.66 11.56 4.64
N GLU A 322 -5.49 11.14 3.38
CA GLU A 322 -5.91 9.82 2.89
C GLU A 322 -5.00 8.68 3.36
N GLY A 323 -3.84 9.00 3.96
CA GLY A 323 -2.86 7.99 4.38
C GLY A 323 -2.14 7.36 3.18
N ILE A 324 -2.64 6.22 2.72
CA ILE A 324 -2.20 5.56 1.48
C ILE A 324 -3.31 5.70 0.44
N SER A 325 -3.13 6.64 -0.49
CA SER A 325 -4.09 6.93 -1.55
C SER A 325 -4.05 5.88 -2.68
N CYS A 326 -5.12 5.84 -3.50
CA CYS A 326 -5.15 5.07 -4.74
C CYS A 326 -3.89 5.37 -5.57
N GLU A 327 -3.63 6.66 -5.76
CA GLU A 327 -2.53 7.12 -6.60
C GLU A 327 -1.16 6.75 -6.05
N PHE A 328 -0.95 6.82 -4.72
CA PHE A 328 0.31 6.40 -4.12
C PHE A 328 0.66 4.96 -4.55
N CYS A 329 -0.29 4.04 -4.42
CA CYS A 329 -0.11 2.65 -4.87
C CYS A 329 0.14 2.55 -6.38
N HIS A 330 -0.61 3.30 -7.18
CA HIS A 330 -0.52 3.27 -8.64
C HIS A 330 0.69 4.04 -9.21
N LYS A 331 1.51 4.71 -8.38
CA LYS A 331 2.77 5.37 -8.77
C LYS A 331 4.04 4.65 -8.29
N ILE A 332 3.90 3.53 -7.61
CA ILE A 332 5.03 2.66 -7.27
C ILE A 332 5.48 1.95 -8.54
N GLY A 333 6.69 2.24 -8.99
CA GLY A 333 7.33 1.60 -10.13
C GLY A 333 8.09 0.33 -9.78
N ASP A 334 8.63 0.23 -8.56
CA ASP A 334 9.41 -0.92 -8.10
C ASP A 334 9.53 -0.97 -6.55
N VAL A 335 9.93 -2.13 -6.01
CA VAL A 335 10.27 -2.35 -4.60
C VAL A 335 11.71 -2.87 -4.47
N ARG A 336 12.53 -2.14 -3.72
CA ARG A 336 13.93 -2.49 -3.46
C ARG A 336 14.03 -3.52 -2.34
N LEU A 337 14.31 -4.77 -2.73
CA LEU A 337 14.59 -5.86 -1.81
C LEU A 337 16.09 -6.13 -1.69
N ASN A 338 16.52 -6.59 -0.52
CA ASN A 338 17.84 -7.15 -0.32
C ASN A 338 17.92 -8.49 -1.07
N PRO A 339 18.86 -8.67 -2.01
CA PRO A 339 18.95 -9.90 -2.81
C PRO A 339 19.34 -11.15 -2.00
N GLU A 340 19.89 -10.98 -0.79
CA GLU A 340 20.26 -12.11 0.09
C GLU A 340 19.06 -12.60 0.92
N THR A 341 18.24 -11.69 1.42
CA THR A 341 17.11 -12.02 2.32
C THR A 341 15.76 -12.01 1.62
N LEU A 342 15.68 -11.40 0.44
CA LEU A 342 14.45 -11.13 -0.32
C LEU A 342 13.44 -10.25 0.41
N THR A 343 13.85 -9.57 1.49
CA THR A 343 13.07 -8.59 2.26
C THR A 343 13.60 -7.17 2.05
N PRO A 344 12.87 -6.11 2.42
CA PRO A 344 13.45 -4.78 2.57
C PRO A 344 14.71 -4.79 3.45
N TYR A 345 15.60 -3.82 3.25
CA TYR A 345 16.71 -3.60 4.16
C TYR A 345 16.21 -3.12 5.52
N ASP A 346 16.89 -3.52 6.60
CA ASP A 346 16.46 -3.24 7.98
C ASP A 346 16.21 -1.74 8.23
N ASP A 347 16.94 -0.84 7.57
CA ASP A 347 16.85 0.62 7.73
C ASP A 347 16.01 1.32 6.65
N ALA A 348 15.31 0.57 5.81
CA ALA A 348 14.50 1.11 4.71
C ALA A 348 13.02 0.68 4.75
N PRO A 349 12.30 0.81 5.87
CA PRO A 349 10.87 0.48 5.90
C PRO A 349 10.03 1.49 5.11
N GLY A 350 8.92 1.01 4.54
CA GLY A 350 7.93 1.79 3.80
C GLY A 350 8.51 2.41 2.54
N ILE A 351 8.20 3.69 2.31
CA ILE A 351 8.61 4.45 1.12
C ILE A 351 10.14 4.42 0.86
N LEU A 352 10.97 4.17 1.87
CA LEU A 352 12.42 4.04 1.71
C LEU A 352 12.83 2.84 0.85
N SER A 353 11.99 1.80 0.78
CA SER A 353 12.16 0.65 -0.12
C SER A 353 11.36 0.77 -1.41
N LEU A 354 10.68 1.89 -1.67
CA LEU A 354 9.90 2.08 -2.89
C LEU A 354 10.70 2.88 -3.93
N VAL A 355 10.42 2.60 -5.20
CA VAL A 355 10.74 3.48 -6.32
C VAL A 355 9.45 4.16 -6.77
N MET A 356 9.35 5.47 -6.52
CA MET A 356 8.17 6.25 -6.88
C MET A 356 8.41 6.97 -8.20
N HIS A 357 7.39 6.98 -9.07
CA HIS A 357 7.39 7.75 -10.32
C HIS A 357 6.38 8.89 -10.24
N ARG A 358 6.67 9.88 -9.37
CA ARG A 358 5.88 11.11 -9.27
C ARG A 358 6.14 11.98 -10.51
N PRO A 359 5.13 12.27 -11.34
CA PRO A 359 5.37 12.85 -12.65
C PRO A 359 5.55 14.38 -12.65
N GLU A 360 6.10 14.90 -13.75
CA GLU A 360 5.92 16.29 -14.15
C GLU A 360 4.56 16.50 -14.84
N ALA A 361 4.13 17.75 -14.98
CA ALA A 361 2.88 18.07 -15.66
C ALA A 361 2.85 17.49 -17.09
N GLY A 362 1.81 16.71 -17.40
CA GLY A 362 1.62 16.05 -18.71
C GLY A 362 2.43 14.75 -18.89
N GLN A 363 3.07 14.24 -17.84
CA GLN A 363 3.85 12.99 -17.85
C GLN A 363 3.22 11.91 -16.94
N ASP A 364 1.90 11.96 -16.76
CA ASP A 364 1.22 11.05 -15.83
C ASP A 364 1.46 9.58 -16.16
N VAL A 365 1.74 8.81 -15.11
CA VAL A 365 1.86 7.37 -15.15
C VAL A 365 1.04 6.74 -14.02
N PHE A 366 0.31 5.69 -14.38
CA PHE A 366 -0.41 4.80 -13.50
C PHE A 366 -0.05 3.35 -13.84
N TYR A 367 0.49 2.63 -12.86
CA TYR A 367 0.80 1.23 -12.98
C TYR A 367 -0.42 0.38 -12.63
N GLY A 368 -0.63 -0.74 -13.32
CA GLY A 368 -1.73 -1.67 -13.03
C GLY A 368 -1.39 -3.10 -13.40
N PRO A 369 -2.22 -4.08 -13.02
CA PRO A 369 -2.01 -5.50 -13.35
C PRO A 369 -2.55 -5.90 -14.72
N ILE A 370 -3.03 -4.96 -15.55
CA ILE A 370 -3.68 -5.22 -16.85
C ILE A 370 -2.81 -4.70 -17.99
N ASP A 371 -2.53 -5.53 -18.99
CA ASP A 371 -1.61 -5.25 -20.11
C ASP A 371 -2.28 -4.71 -21.39
N ASP A 372 -3.60 -4.62 -21.40
CA ASP A 372 -4.41 -4.20 -22.56
C ASP A 372 -5.45 -3.14 -22.19
N VAL A 373 -5.07 -2.18 -21.36
CA VAL A 373 -5.89 -0.99 -21.08
C VAL A 373 -5.93 -0.09 -22.33
N VAL A 374 -7.14 0.30 -22.75
CA VAL A 374 -7.37 1.14 -23.94
C VAL A 374 -8.19 2.36 -23.55
N ARG A 375 -7.60 3.55 -23.75
CA ARG A 375 -8.16 4.87 -23.39
C ARG A 375 -8.24 5.78 -24.63
N PRO A 376 -9.24 5.60 -25.51
CA PRO A 376 -9.32 6.33 -26.78
C PRO A 376 -9.65 7.83 -26.63
N GLU A 377 -10.07 8.25 -25.45
CA GLU A 377 -10.37 9.63 -25.10
C GLU A 377 -9.14 10.45 -24.69
N LEU A 378 -8.01 9.79 -24.39
CA LEU A 378 -6.78 10.45 -24.01
C LEU A 378 -5.86 10.66 -25.22
N GLU A 379 -5.29 11.85 -25.33
CA GLU A 379 -4.31 12.17 -26.39
C GLU A 379 -2.97 11.46 -26.14
N HIS A 380 -2.56 11.36 -24.88
CA HIS A 380 -1.31 10.72 -24.46
C HIS A 380 -1.63 9.53 -23.54
N PRO A 381 -0.97 8.38 -23.73
CA PRO A 381 -1.15 7.24 -22.86
C PRO A 381 -0.57 7.56 -21.47
N ARG A 382 -1.27 7.11 -20.42
CA ARG A 382 -0.85 7.29 -19.02
C ARG A 382 -0.87 5.99 -18.20
N ASP A 383 -1.24 4.87 -18.81
CA ASP A 383 -1.35 3.56 -18.15
C ASP A 383 -0.21 2.64 -18.59
N SER A 384 0.42 1.97 -17.63
CA SER A 384 1.44 0.93 -17.88
C SER A 384 1.12 -0.33 -17.09
N TYR A 385 1.38 -1.48 -17.68
CA TYR A 385 1.36 -2.73 -16.94
C TYR A 385 2.59 -2.83 -16.03
N LEU A 386 2.41 -3.38 -14.84
CA LEU A 386 3.46 -3.68 -13.88
C LEU A 386 3.18 -5.04 -13.22
N PRO A 387 3.88 -6.12 -13.62
CA PRO A 387 3.72 -7.45 -13.03
C PRO A 387 3.82 -7.47 -11.51
N LEU A 388 4.70 -6.63 -10.94
CA LEU A 388 4.92 -6.51 -9.51
C LEU A 388 3.62 -6.27 -8.72
N GLN A 389 2.60 -5.60 -9.28
CA GLN A 389 1.31 -5.42 -8.58
C GLN A 389 0.55 -6.73 -8.29
N GLN A 390 0.95 -7.84 -8.91
CA GLN A 390 0.41 -9.19 -8.66
C GLN A 390 1.34 -10.05 -7.80
N GLU A 391 2.46 -9.51 -7.32
CA GLU A 391 3.45 -10.21 -6.52
C GLU A 391 3.42 -9.74 -5.07
N SER A 392 3.58 -10.64 -4.11
CA SER A 392 3.66 -10.29 -2.69
C SER A 392 4.78 -9.29 -2.37
N ALA A 393 5.83 -9.24 -3.21
CA ALA A 393 6.93 -8.29 -3.11
C ALA A 393 6.47 -6.83 -3.14
N PHE A 394 5.35 -6.52 -3.82
CA PHE A 394 4.75 -5.19 -3.81
C PHE A 394 4.37 -4.71 -2.40
N CYS A 395 3.91 -5.62 -1.55
CA CYS A 395 3.50 -5.33 -0.18
C CYS A 395 4.68 -5.24 0.79
N ALA A 396 5.85 -5.77 0.41
CA ALA A 396 6.97 -6.03 1.30
C ALA A 396 7.51 -4.77 1.96
N ALA A 397 7.57 -3.65 1.22
CA ALA A 397 8.10 -2.38 1.70
C ALA A 397 7.46 -1.94 3.02
N CYS A 398 6.14 -2.07 3.16
CA CYS A 398 5.42 -1.67 4.37
C CYS A 398 5.19 -2.85 5.34
N HIS A 399 5.05 -4.08 4.83
CA HIS A 399 4.75 -5.29 5.63
C HIS A 399 6.01 -6.07 6.07
N HIS A 400 7.16 -5.41 6.06
CA HIS A 400 8.39 -5.83 6.73
C HIS A 400 9.15 -4.59 7.18
N GLY A 401 9.50 -4.49 8.47
CA GLY A 401 10.18 -3.31 8.96
C GLY A 401 10.76 -3.45 10.36
N VAL A 402 12.02 -3.07 10.50
CA VAL A 402 12.71 -2.90 11.78
C VAL A 402 12.67 -1.43 12.17
N LEU A 403 12.07 -1.13 13.32
CA LEU A 403 11.86 0.24 13.79
C LEU A 403 12.63 0.50 15.09
N GLY A 404 13.05 1.75 15.27
CA GLY A 404 13.89 2.16 16.40
C GLY A 404 15.35 1.73 16.24
N GLY A 405 16.14 1.82 17.32
CA GLY A 405 17.56 1.45 17.30
C GLY A 405 18.47 2.48 16.62
N VAL A 406 19.68 2.05 16.29
CA VAL A 406 20.72 2.85 15.64
C VAL A 406 20.98 2.31 14.24
N VAL A 407 20.78 3.17 13.24
CA VAL A 407 21.02 2.86 11.83
C VAL A 407 22.52 3.00 11.52
N ALA A 408 23.11 1.97 10.93
CA ALA A 408 24.45 2.01 10.35
C ALA A 408 24.62 0.94 9.28
N ASN A 409 25.13 1.32 8.10
CA ASN A 409 25.46 0.40 7.00
C ASN A 409 24.31 -0.54 6.62
N MET A 410 23.11 0.00 6.35
CA MET A 410 21.93 -0.78 5.95
C MET A 410 21.44 -1.78 7.02
N LYS A 411 21.78 -1.51 8.28
CA LYS A 411 21.45 -2.34 9.43
C LYS A 411 20.99 -1.50 10.60
N VAL A 412 20.10 -2.07 11.40
CA VAL A 412 19.55 -1.44 12.59
C VAL A 412 20.00 -2.20 13.83
N ALA A 413 20.91 -1.61 14.60
CA ALA A 413 21.37 -2.17 15.86
C ALA A 413 20.40 -1.80 17.00
N GLY A 414 19.87 -2.80 17.70
CA GLY A 414 18.93 -2.61 18.81
C GLY A 414 17.54 -2.12 18.38
N GLY A 415 17.21 -2.25 17.09
CA GLY A 415 15.83 -2.04 16.61
C GLY A 415 14.93 -3.21 16.96
N VAL A 416 13.63 -3.00 16.76
CA VAL A 416 12.57 -3.99 16.98
C VAL A 416 11.96 -4.31 15.62
N LEU A 417 11.88 -5.59 15.26
CA LEU A 417 11.07 -6.02 14.12
C LEU A 417 9.60 -5.79 14.47
N VAL A 418 8.96 -4.79 13.85
CA VAL A 418 7.58 -4.38 14.14
C VAL A 418 6.62 -4.94 13.10
N TYR A 419 7.05 -5.03 11.85
CA TYR A 419 6.28 -5.65 10.77
C TYR A 419 7.07 -6.83 10.22
N SER A 420 6.41 -7.98 10.08
CA SER A 420 7.04 -9.25 9.72
C SER A 420 6.18 -10.12 8.83
N SER A 421 4.96 -9.69 8.48
CA SER A 421 4.03 -10.46 7.63
C SER A 421 4.68 -11.01 6.37
N TYR A 422 5.46 -10.18 5.67
CA TYR A 422 6.09 -10.59 4.42
C TYR A 422 7.22 -11.62 4.62
N ASP A 423 8.02 -11.48 5.68
CA ASP A 423 9.07 -12.46 6.02
C ASP A 423 8.46 -13.80 6.49
N GLU A 424 7.38 -13.72 7.27
CA GLU A 424 6.61 -14.90 7.68
C GLU A 424 5.99 -15.60 6.47
N TRP A 425 5.47 -14.84 5.49
CA TRP A 425 4.97 -15.37 4.23
C TRP A 425 6.07 -16.05 3.42
N LEU A 426 7.24 -15.41 3.27
CA LEU A 426 8.41 -15.99 2.61
C LEU A 426 8.82 -17.33 3.23
N ALA A 427 8.75 -17.44 4.56
CA ALA A 427 9.08 -18.66 5.29
C ALA A 427 7.99 -19.75 5.24
N SER A 428 6.83 -19.47 4.65
CA SER A 428 5.69 -20.39 4.59
C SER A 428 5.60 -21.12 3.24
N PRO A 429 4.79 -22.19 3.12
CA PRO A 429 4.49 -22.81 1.83
C PRO A 429 3.75 -21.89 0.84
N TYR A 430 3.21 -20.76 1.28
CA TYR A 430 2.48 -19.83 0.42
C TYR A 430 3.41 -19.01 -0.48
N SER A 431 4.71 -18.94 -0.18
CA SER A 431 5.71 -18.28 -1.03
C SER A 431 6.20 -19.15 -2.19
N ASP A 432 5.75 -20.40 -2.28
CA ASP A 432 6.10 -21.28 -3.39
C ASP A 432 5.60 -20.69 -4.72
N PRO A 433 6.48 -20.47 -5.71
CA PRO A 433 6.13 -19.77 -6.94
C PRO A 433 5.20 -20.57 -7.87
N GLU A 434 5.05 -21.88 -7.67
CA GLU A 434 4.22 -22.75 -8.52
C GLU A 434 2.88 -23.09 -7.87
N THR A 435 2.86 -23.25 -6.54
CA THR A 435 1.73 -23.80 -5.78
C THR A 435 1.24 -22.90 -4.65
N GLY A 436 1.99 -21.83 -4.36
CA GLY A 436 1.68 -20.88 -3.30
C GLY A 436 0.55 -19.92 -3.66
N LYS A 437 0.42 -18.89 -2.83
CA LYS A 437 -0.56 -17.80 -3.00
C LYS A 437 0.09 -16.49 -2.63
N SER A 438 -0.11 -15.49 -3.47
CA SER A 438 0.30 -14.12 -3.21
C SER A 438 -0.50 -13.48 -2.07
N CYS A 439 -0.02 -12.35 -1.54
CA CYS A 439 -0.79 -11.49 -0.65
C CYS A 439 -2.14 -11.10 -1.29
N GLN A 440 -2.10 -10.77 -2.57
CA GLN A 440 -3.24 -10.31 -3.38
C GLN A 440 -4.31 -11.40 -3.53
N ASP A 441 -3.92 -12.67 -3.63
CA ASP A 441 -4.88 -13.79 -3.76
C ASP A 441 -5.83 -13.93 -2.56
N CYS A 442 -5.43 -13.41 -1.39
CA CYS A 442 -6.23 -13.43 -0.17
C CYS A 442 -6.80 -12.05 0.17
N HIS A 443 -5.97 -11.00 0.11
CA HIS A 443 -6.37 -9.65 0.53
C HIS A 443 -7.02 -8.86 -0.61
N MET A 444 -6.67 -9.09 -1.86
CA MET A 444 -7.28 -8.39 -3.00
C MET A 444 -8.15 -9.32 -3.86
N ALA A 445 -8.62 -10.42 -3.27
CA ALA A 445 -9.40 -11.44 -3.96
C ALA A 445 -10.64 -10.83 -4.63
N SER A 446 -10.87 -11.19 -5.89
CA SER A 446 -12.03 -10.70 -6.63
C SER A 446 -13.35 -11.12 -5.97
N THR A 447 -14.26 -10.17 -5.82
CA THR A 447 -15.60 -10.35 -5.23
C THR A 447 -16.70 -10.51 -6.29
N GLY A 448 -16.32 -10.74 -7.55
CA GLY A 448 -17.25 -10.89 -8.67
C GLY A 448 -17.63 -9.57 -9.35
N ALA A 449 -16.91 -8.48 -9.08
CA ALA A 449 -17.04 -7.24 -9.85
C ALA A 449 -16.66 -7.50 -11.32
N GLU A 450 -17.52 -7.08 -12.24
CA GLU A 450 -17.29 -7.22 -13.69
C GLU A 450 -16.48 -6.07 -14.28
N TYR A 451 -16.45 -4.92 -13.61
CA TYR A 451 -15.90 -3.68 -14.10
C TYR A 451 -14.96 -3.04 -13.06
N PHE A 452 -13.74 -2.71 -13.47
CA PHE A 452 -12.80 -1.91 -12.67
C PHE A 452 -13.00 -0.39 -12.85
N ALA A 453 -13.70 0.01 -13.92
CA ALA A 453 -14.13 1.38 -14.21
C ALA A 453 -15.61 1.39 -14.60
N PHE A 454 -16.34 2.46 -14.29
CA PHE A 454 -17.77 2.53 -14.58
C PHE A 454 -18.05 2.41 -16.10
N PRO A 455 -19.08 1.65 -16.53
CA PRO A 455 -19.42 1.51 -17.95
C PRO A 455 -19.65 2.84 -18.67
N GLU A 456 -20.32 3.79 -18.01
CA GLU A 456 -20.55 5.16 -18.50
C GLU A 456 -19.28 5.99 -18.67
N LYS A 457 -18.17 5.56 -18.07
CA LYS A 457 -16.83 6.13 -18.20
C LYS A 457 -15.94 5.32 -19.15
N GLY A 458 -16.51 4.39 -19.92
CA GLY A 458 -15.79 3.54 -20.86
C GLY A 458 -15.28 2.23 -20.27
N GLY A 459 -15.70 1.88 -19.05
CA GLY A 459 -15.39 0.60 -18.42
C GLY A 459 -15.83 -0.60 -19.24
N GLN A 460 -15.00 -1.66 -19.23
CA GLN A 460 -15.19 -2.84 -20.06
C GLN A 460 -15.07 -4.10 -19.20
N VAL A 461 -15.89 -5.10 -19.51
CA VAL A 461 -15.80 -6.44 -18.91
C VAL A 461 -14.56 -7.14 -19.44
N ARG A 462 -13.77 -7.73 -18.54
CA ARG A 462 -12.55 -8.48 -18.87
C ARG A 462 -12.68 -9.92 -18.38
N PRO A 463 -13.19 -10.86 -19.19
CA PRO A 463 -13.43 -12.24 -18.73
C PRO A 463 -12.18 -12.99 -18.23
N HIS A 464 -11.00 -12.57 -18.67
CA HIS A 464 -9.71 -13.19 -18.34
C HIS A 464 -8.91 -12.42 -17.26
N TYR A 465 -9.42 -11.27 -16.80
CA TYR A 465 -8.84 -10.52 -15.68
C TYR A 465 -9.93 -10.30 -14.61
N PRO A 466 -9.95 -11.11 -13.53
CA PRO A 466 -10.86 -10.84 -12.43
C PRO A 466 -10.52 -9.49 -11.80
N VAL A 467 -11.54 -8.68 -11.52
CA VAL A 467 -11.34 -7.36 -10.91
C VAL A 467 -10.98 -7.56 -9.44
N SER A 468 -9.80 -7.06 -9.05
CA SER A 468 -9.31 -7.12 -7.67
C SER A 468 -10.11 -6.21 -6.75
N ASN A 469 -10.44 -6.71 -5.56
CA ASN A 469 -11.12 -5.96 -4.50
C ASN A 469 -10.11 -5.09 -3.74
N HIS A 470 -10.44 -3.82 -3.52
CA HIS A 470 -9.59 -2.88 -2.81
C HIS A 470 -9.97 -2.67 -1.33
N THR A 471 -10.92 -3.44 -0.78
CA THR A 471 -11.24 -3.42 0.66
C THR A 471 -10.16 -4.08 1.53
N MET A 472 -9.35 -4.99 0.97
CA MET A 472 -8.18 -5.58 1.63
C MET A 472 -8.47 -6.03 3.08
N PRO A 473 -9.35 -7.03 3.28
CA PRO A 473 -9.86 -7.38 4.60
C PRO A 473 -8.72 -7.81 5.53
N GLY A 474 -8.92 -7.51 6.81
CA GLY A 474 -7.94 -7.72 7.86
C GLY A 474 -8.60 -7.65 9.24
N THR A 475 -8.02 -6.91 10.18
CA THR A 475 -8.49 -6.92 11.58
C THR A 475 -9.88 -6.31 11.80
N ASN A 476 -10.41 -5.55 10.84
CA ASN A 476 -11.74 -4.96 10.92
C ASN A 476 -12.84 -5.86 10.32
N ASP A 477 -12.47 -7.01 9.74
CA ASP A 477 -13.41 -7.98 9.18
C ASP A 477 -13.44 -9.24 10.06
N GLU A 478 -14.46 -9.33 10.92
CA GLU A 478 -14.64 -10.46 11.83
C GLU A 478 -14.84 -11.78 11.07
N ALA A 479 -15.56 -11.76 9.94
CA ALA A 479 -15.82 -12.97 9.16
C ALA A 479 -14.52 -13.49 8.53
N PHE A 480 -13.67 -12.58 8.03
CA PHE A 480 -12.33 -12.92 7.54
C PHE A 480 -11.46 -13.51 8.66
N LEU A 481 -11.41 -12.86 9.84
CA LEU A 481 -10.62 -13.34 10.99
C LEU A 481 -11.08 -14.71 11.50
N ARG A 482 -12.38 -14.99 11.53
CA ARG A 482 -12.93 -16.29 11.94
C ARG A 482 -12.44 -17.46 11.06
N ASN A 483 -12.02 -17.17 9.84
CA ASN A 483 -11.52 -18.15 8.88
C ASN A 483 -9.99 -18.26 8.86
N ALA A 484 -9.26 -17.55 9.73
CA ALA A 484 -7.79 -17.53 9.73
C ALA A 484 -7.15 -18.79 10.33
N VAL A 485 -7.80 -19.46 11.28
CA VAL A 485 -7.28 -20.66 11.95
C VAL A 485 -8.36 -21.72 12.11
N THR A 486 -7.96 -22.99 12.07
CA THR A 486 -8.83 -24.10 12.43
C THR A 486 -8.71 -24.39 13.92
N MET A 487 -9.82 -24.31 14.66
CA MET A 487 -9.90 -24.70 16.08
C MET A 487 -10.74 -25.97 16.26
N THR A 488 -10.19 -26.95 16.96
CA THR A 488 -10.90 -28.17 17.36
C THR A 488 -10.80 -28.35 18.87
N GLY A 489 -11.84 -28.94 19.48
CA GLY A 489 -11.91 -29.14 20.92
C GLY A 489 -12.57 -30.46 21.27
N THR A 490 -12.03 -31.14 22.28
CA THR A 490 -12.63 -32.34 22.88
C THR A 490 -12.68 -32.18 24.39
N ALA A 491 -13.76 -32.63 25.01
CA ALA A 491 -13.91 -32.66 26.46
C ALA A 491 -14.32 -34.06 26.91
N THR A 492 -13.57 -34.62 27.86
CA THR A 492 -13.81 -35.98 28.38
C THR A 492 -13.70 -36.00 29.89
N VAL A 493 -14.66 -36.63 30.57
CA VAL A 493 -14.59 -36.84 32.02
C VAL A 493 -13.66 -38.03 32.30
N VAL A 494 -12.62 -37.79 33.09
CA VAL A 494 -11.65 -38.79 33.53
C VAL A 494 -11.61 -38.76 35.06
N GLY A 495 -12.27 -39.74 35.69
CA GLY A 495 -12.44 -39.75 37.14
C GLY A 495 -13.35 -38.61 37.60
N ASP A 496 -12.81 -37.72 38.43
CA ASP A 496 -13.46 -36.51 38.96
C ASP A 496 -13.06 -35.22 38.20
N GLN A 497 -12.31 -35.33 37.09
CA GLN A 497 -11.87 -34.19 36.30
C GLN A 497 -12.51 -34.15 34.91
N LEU A 498 -12.78 -32.94 34.42
CA LEU A 498 -13.08 -32.67 33.03
C LEU A 498 -11.78 -32.34 32.29
N GLN A 499 -11.28 -33.26 31.48
CA GLN A 499 -10.12 -33.01 30.63
C GLN A 499 -10.58 -32.35 29.31
N VAL A 500 -10.12 -31.14 29.06
CA VAL A 500 -10.39 -30.39 27.83
C VAL A 500 -9.11 -30.28 27.01
N ASN A 501 -9.13 -30.75 25.77
CA ASN A 501 -8.05 -30.55 24.81
C ASN A 501 -8.55 -29.63 23.70
N VAL A 502 -7.84 -28.54 23.45
CA VAL A 502 -8.09 -27.61 22.35
C VAL A 502 -6.86 -27.60 21.45
N ALA A 503 -7.05 -27.76 20.15
CA ALA A 503 -6.01 -27.61 19.14
C ALA A 503 -6.38 -26.47 18.20
N ILE A 504 -5.45 -25.52 18.03
CA ILE A 504 -5.57 -24.40 17.09
C ILE A 504 -4.47 -24.57 16.06
N THR A 505 -4.84 -24.61 14.78
CA THR A 505 -3.92 -24.79 13.66
C THR A 505 -3.99 -23.56 12.76
N ASN A 506 -2.84 -22.98 12.47
CA ASN A 506 -2.72 -21.99 11.40
C ASN A 506 -2.56 -22.71 10.05
N ASP A 507 -3.65 -22.94 9.35
CA ASP A 507 -3.70 -23.67 8.08
C ASP A 507 -4.45 -22.91 6.97
N LYS A 508 -4.77 -21.63 7.21
CA LYS A 508 -5.51 -20.77 6.28
C LYS A 508 -4.83 -19.44 5.97
N THR A 509 -3.68 -19.14 6.58
CA THR A 509 -2.89 -17.95 6.28
C THR A 509 -1.47 -18.29 5.86
N GLY A 510 -0.88 -17.46 5.01
CA GLY A 510 0.52 -17.57 4.61
C GLY A 510 1.49 -17.01 5.65
N HIS A 511 1.04 -16.27 6.64
CA HIS A 511 1.86 -15.65 7.70
C HIS A 511 1.38 -16.12 9.09
N SER A 512 1.99 -15.63 10.17
CA SER A 512 1.56 -15.95 11.54
C SER A 512 0.17 -15.38 11.86
N VAL A 513 -0.50 -15.95 12.87
CA VAL A 513 -1.77 -15.41 13.38
C VAL A 513 -1.67 -15.18 14.89
N PRO A 514 -1.73 -13.93 15.38
CA PRO A 514 -1.73 -12.69 14.60
C PRO A 514 -0.33 -12.35 14.07
N THR A 515 -0.26 -11.56 12.99
CA THR A 515 1.00 -11.02 12.41
C THR A 515 1.06 -9.49 12.51
N ASP A 516 2.18 -8.92 12.07
CA ASP A 516 2.57 -7.51 12.12
C ASP A 516 2.61 -6.95 13.54
N SER A 517 1.81 -5.91 13.83
CA SER A 517 1.92 -5.12 15.06
C SER A 517 2.17 -6.01 16.30
N PRO A 518 3.30 -5.83 17.01
CA PRO A 518 3.71 -6.71 18.10
C PRO A 518 2.80 -6.62 19.32
N LEU A 519 1.80 -5.72 19.29
CA LEU A 519 0.76 -5.58 20.31
C LEU A 519 -0.40 -6.57 20.10
N ARG A 520 -0.51 -7.17 18.91
CA ARG A 520 -1.57 -8.13 18.60
C ARG A 520 -1.30 -9.44 19.32
N HIS A 521 -2.34 -10.01 19.90
CA HIS A 521 -2.28 -11.29 20.59
C HIS A 521 -3.64 -11.99 20.51
N LEU A 522 -3.61 -13.32 20.59
CA LEU A 522 -4.80 -14.15 20.73
C LEU A 522 -4.83 -14.77 22.12
N LEU A 523 -6.01 -14.81 22.73
CA LEU A 523 -6.25 -15.45 24.01
C LEU A 523 -7.25 -16.59 23.81
N LEU A 524 -6.85 -17.81 24.15
CA LEU A 524 -7.78 -18.93 24.27
C LEU A 524 -8.44 -18.88 25.65
N VAL A 525 -9.77 -18.76 25.67
CA VAL A 525 -10.57 -18.82 26.90
C VAL A 525 -11.39 -20.11 26.88
N VAL A 526 -11.25 -20.92 27.92
CA VAL A 526 -12.04 -22.14 28.13
C VAL A 526 -12.82 -21.97 29.42
N THR A 527 -14.14 -21.93 29.32
CA THR A 527 -15.06 -21.77 30.47
C THR A 527 -15.88 -23.05 30.64
N ALA A 528 -15.96 -23.54 31.88
CA ALA A 528 -16.88 -24.62 32.25
C ALA A 528 -18.06 -24.02 33.02
N THR A 529 -19.28 -24.43 32.67
CA THR A 529 -20.51 -23.95 33.32
C THR A 529 -21.34 -25.11 33.88
N ASP A 530 -22.09 -24.85 34.95
CA ASP A 530 -23.12 -25.76 35.44
C ASP A 530 -24.35 -25.80 34.51
N GLU A 531 -25.35 -26.62 34.84
CA GLU A 531 -26.60 -26.73 34.07
C GLU A 531 -27.43 -25.43 34.04
N ALA A 532 -27.22 -24.53 35.01
CA ALA A 532 -27.87 -23.23 35.08
C ALA A 532 -27.09 -22.12 34.34
N GLY A 533 -25.91 -22.44 33.78
CA GLY A 533 -25.05 -21.50 33.08
C GLY A 533 -24.11 -20.69 33.99
N ASN A 534 -23.98 -21.05 35.27
CA ASN A 534 -23.01 -20.41 36.16
C ASN A 534 -21.62 -20.98 35.88
N GLU A 535 -20.60 -20.13 35.82
CA GLU A 535 -19.20 -20.57 35.75
C GLU A 535 -18.82 -21.40 37.00
N LEU A 536 -18.14 -22.53 36.79
CA LEU A 536 -17.74 -23.50 37.82
C LEU A 536 -16.44 -23.13 38.55
#